data_AF-A0A2Z4UWN1-F1
#
_entry.id   AF-A0A2Z4UWN1-F1
#
_cell.length_a   1.000
_cell.length_b   1.000
_cell.length_c   1.000
_cell.angle_alpha   90.00
_cell.angle_beta   90.00
_cell.angle_gamma   90.00
#
_symmetry.space_group_name_H-M   'P 1'
#
loop_
_entity.id
_entity.type
_entity.pdbx_description
1 polymer ?
#
loop_
_entity_poly.entity_id
_entity_poly.type
_entity_poly.pdbx_seq_one_letter_code
_entity_poly.pdbx_strand_id
1 'polypeptide(L)'
;MRCGPAYSDTSSPTPPASASAARRSATGTTSPASPAAPDPTPPRTNGTFRLVGTLHGHSTAYTDGGRHALMQPRLMPKPTIPDVRVPTGKVTASGKPATRKATWWDHTGPLAVVFAGGPESARGDLVLPVRIPQQPGQWTRVRHFLSHPGCWHKVDLIRRRKAGAPGGWVYEAHLMILAPGYTAPSVRAMRDRAVQLDRIGGVDGNVSNLSVVSFPAALTDGKPVSTEITLTDTEQALLERQAKKRRDRARALERSRRATNAAQYGLSKKQAKHAARRKAHGLKPKTVNVPGGARVARSDGVPKQAFRRDRLSANYREQRARQVEHAVGIAEHRRHRARLVAREIIAAHGPVLVVEDCDIRTWYRLWGKRLSQTTPGMLISALKVECEAAGGRLVRASTWSTALSQHCLCGERVRKSLRDREHKCTACGLTGKRDLVSAALAAFVRFTDVDDPTTAYLDTAMSRHAQITYAQALEEALRESTTPSPKPLRRPGRVAVPRQQRRETPAPRTAGQRHRATPDESRSRGHAGKPGPRTACSPQLTLW
;
A
#
# COMPACT_ATOMS: atom_id res chain seq x y z
N MET A 1 20.31 -21.02 55.13
CA MET A 1 21.71 -21.40 54.87
C MET A 1 22.43 -20.12 54.42
N ARG A 2 23.10 -19.40 55.34
CA ARG A 2 24.58 -19.36 55.52
C ARG A 2 25.31 -18.93 54.23
N CYS A 3 26.13 -17.89 54.10
CA CYS A 3 26.75 -16.89 54.98
C CYS A 3 27.25 -15.72 54.08
N GLY A 4 27.40 -14.49 54.62
CA GLY A 4 28.27 -13.42 54.05
C GLY A 4 29.77 -13.67 54.34
N PRO A 5 30.70 -12.69 54.21
CA PRO A 5 30.51 -11.24 54.37
C PRO A 5 31.31 -10.32 53.40
N ALA A 6 31.20 -9.02 53.70
CA ALA A 6 31.77 -7.84 53.05
C ALA A 6 33.30 -7.67 53.16
N TYR A 7 33.87 -6.78 52.33
CA TYR A 7 35.04 -5.96 52.65
C TYR A 7 34.94 -4.59 51.98
N SER A 8 35.28 -3.56 52.75
CA SER A 8 35.40 -2.13 52.44
C SER A 8 36.88 -1.75 52.44
N ASP A 9 37.32 -0.85 51.53
CA ASP A 9 38.31 0.23 51.76
C ASP A 9 38.64 0.93 50.43
N THR A 10 38.30 2.22 50.24
CA THR A 10 39.09 3.45 50.51
C THR A 10 40.38 3.59 49.68
N SER A 11 40.38 4.52 48.71
CA SER A 11 41.38 5.60 48.50
C SER A 11 41.42 6.12 47.04
N SER A 12 41.33 7.45 46.92
CA SER A 12 41.54 8.27 45.72
C SER A 12 43.03 8.22 45.26
N PRO A 13 43.36 8.63 44.01
CA PRO A 13 43.64 10.05 43.77
C PRO A 13 43.26 10.57 42.36
N THR A 14 42.93 11.87 42.29
CA THR A 14 42.94 12.74 41.09
C THR A 14 44.14 13.70 41.17
N PRO A 15 44.44 14.57 40.18
CA PRO A 15 44.71 14.38 38.75
C PRO A 15 46.02 15.12 38.32
N PRO A 16 46.30 15.32 37.02
CA PRO A 16 46.41 16.70 36.50
C PRO A 16 45.64 16.89 35.18
N ALA A 17 44.89 17.99 34.97
CA ALA A 17 45.31 19.27 34.36
C ALA A 17 46.00 19.07 32.99
N SER A 18 45.72 19.74 31.88
CA SER A 18 44.95 20.95 31.55
C SER A 18 45.05 21.15 30.03
N ALA A 19 44.00 21.60 29.34
CA ALA A 19 44.14 22.45 28.16
C ALA A 19 42.82 23.17 27.85
N SER A 20 42.80 24.44 28.23
CA SER A 20 41.82 25.48 27.88
C SER A 20 42.11 26.03 26.49
N ALA A 21 41.07 26.31 25.72
CA ALA A 21 40.91 27.49 24.84
C ALA A 21 39.71 27.26 23.91
N ALA A 22 38.90 28.22 23.50
CA ALA A 22 38.60 29.58 23.94
C ALA A 22 37.31 29.95 23.19
N ARG A 23 36.41 30.67 23.84
CA ARG A 23 35.27 31.34 23.20
C ARG A 23 35.78 32.40 22.22
N ARG A 24 35.19 32.48 21.03
CA ARG A 24 35.06 33.76 20.31
C ARG A 24 33.67 33.87 19.70
N SER A 25 32.94 34.85 20.22
CA SER A 25 31.81 35.50 19.57
C SER A 25 32.34 36.33 18.41
N ALA A 26 31.71 36.24 17.24
CA ALA A 26 31.87 37.23 16.18
C ALA A 26 30.51 37.43 15.48
N THR A 27 29.92 38.57 15.76
CA THR A 27 28.87 39.24 15.00
C THR A 27 29.33 39.45 13.56
N GLY A 28 28.56 38.95 12.59
CA GLY A 28 28.80 39.15 11.17
C GLY A 28 27.48 39.12 10.42
N THR A 29 26.92 40.30 10.18
CA THR A 29 25.77 40.53 9.31
C THR A 29 26.18 40.23 7.87
N THR A 30 25.66 39.16 7.26
CA THR A 30 25.78 38.92 5.82
C THR A 30 24.40 38.71 5.22
N SER A 31 23.99 39.67 4.37
CA SER A 31 22.84 39.60 3.48
C SER A 31 22.85 38.31 2.64
N PRO A 32 21.68 37.74 2.30
CA PRO A 32 21.61 36.49 1.56
C PRO A 32 22.06 36.69 0.11
N ALA A 33 23.15 36.01 -0.27
CA ALA A 33 23.56 35.86 -1.65
C ALA A 33 22.44 35.15 -2.45
N SER A 34 22.13 35.70 -3.62
CA SER A 34 21.22 35.08 -4.61
C SER A 34 21.67 33.65 -4.94
N PRO A 35 20.75 32.68 -5.08
CA PRO A 35 21.13 31.32 -5.44
C PRO A 35 21.67 31.31 -6.87
N ALA A 36 22.96 31.03 -7.00
CA ALA A 36 23.61 30.75 -8.28
C ALA A 36 22.88 29.60 -8.99
N ALA A 37 22.64 29.78 -10.29
CA ALA A 37 22.05 28.77 -11.15
C ALA A 37 22.91 27.48 -11.10
N PRO A 38 22.30 26.28 -11.05
CA PRO A 38 23.06 25.05 -11.07
C PRO A 38 23.76 24.86 -12.41
N ASP A 39 25.06 24.64 -12.33
CA ASP A 39 25.99 24.31 -13.43
C ASP A 39 25.45 23.11 -14.24
N PRO A 40 25.49 23.13 -15.60
CA PRO A 40 24.97 22.05 -16.41
C PRO A 40 25.82 20.78 -16.22
N THR A 41 25.24 19.77 -15.57
CA THR A 41 25.84 18.42 -15.49
C THR A 41 26.41 17.93 -16.84
N PRO A 42 27.57 17.26 -16.85
CA PRO A 42 28.22 16.76 -18.06
C PRO A 42 27.31 15.76 -18.80
N PRO A 43 27.50 15.61 -20.14
CA PRO A 43 26.62 14.80 -20.98
C PRO A 43 26.60 13.34 -20.52
N ARG A 44 25.47 12.93 -19.93
CA ARG A 44 25.25 11.56 -19.46
C ARG A 44 25.18 10.59 -20.65
N THR A 45 25.96 9.52 -20.54
CA THR A 45 26.27 8.49 -21.56
C THR A 45 25.04 7.80 -22.18
N ASN A 46 25.26 7.25 -23.38
CA ASN A 46 24.29 6.61 -24.26
C ASN A 46 23.65 5.34 -23.64
N GLY A 47 22.37 5.09 -23.93
CA GLY A 47 21.70 3.80 -23.64
C GLY A 47 20.53 3.81 -22.64
N THR A 48 19.96 4.96 -22.27
CA THR A 48 18.84 5.03 -21.31
C THR A 48 17.60 5.70 -21.89
N PHE A 49 16.41 5.27 -21.44
CA PHE A 49 15.15 5.95 -21.74
C PHE A 49 15.14 7.34 -21.12
N ARG A 50 14.70 8.34 -21.88
CA ARG A 50 14.66 9.75 -21.45
C ARG A 50 13.28 10.33 -21.70
N LEU A 51 12.80 11.16 -20.78
CA LEU A 51 11.57 11.94 -20.99
C LEU A 51 11.97 13.30 -21.58
N VAL A 52 11.40 13.63 -22.73
CA VAL A 52 11.67 14.85 -23.50
C VAL A 52 10.38 15.61 -23.73
N GLY A 53 10.45 16.88 -24.14
CA GLY A 53 9.29 17.76 -24.25
C GLY A 53 9.03 18.51 -22.95
N THR A 54 7.98 19.32 -22.95
CA THR A 54 7.58 20.09 -21.75
C THR A 54 6.12 19.84 -21.40
N LEU A 55 5.76 20.04 -20.13
CA LEU A 55 4.35 20.01 -19.73
C LEU A 55 3.54 21.10 -20.45
N HIS A 56 4.14 22.26 -20.69
CA HIS A 56 3.52 23.33 -21.46
C HIS A 56 3.24 22.89 -22.90
N GLY A 57 4.25 22.42 -23.63
CA GLY A 57 4.09 21.92 -24.99
C GLY A 57 3.13 20.73 -25.10
N HIS A 58 3.08 19.86 -24.09
CA HIS A 58 2.09 18.80 -24.01
C HIS A 58 0.67 19.31 -23.78
N SER A 59 0.51 20.34 -22.95
CA SER A 59 -0.79 20.97 -22.73
C SER A 59 -1.25 21.64 -24.01
N THR A 60 -0.44 22.52 -24.60
CA THR A 60 -0.76 23.22 -25.86
C THR A 60 -1.15 22.26 -26.98
N ALA A 61 -0.47 21.12 -27.11
CA ALA A 61 -0.79 20.12 -28.13
C ALA A 61 -2.11 19.36 -27.90
N TYR A 62 -2.57 19.27 -26.65
CA TYR A 62 -3.70 18.40 -26.25
C TYR A 62 -4.71 19.10 -25.34
N THR A 63 -4.81 20.43 -25.35
CA THR A 63 -5.88 21.17 -24.67
C THR A 63 -6.60 22.04 -25.69
N ASP A 64 -7.93 22.08 -25.59
CA ASP A 64 -8.76 22.95 -26.42
C ASP A 64 -8.67 24.41 -25.92
N GLY A 65 -7.59 25.10 -26.30
CA GLY A 65 -7.51 26.56 -26.29
C GLY A 65 -7.66 27.31 -24.95
N GLY A 66 -7.79 26.65 -23.80
CA GLY A 66 -7.79 27.34 -22.49
C GLY A 66 -8.75 26.84 -21.42
N ARG A 67 -9.42 25.68 -21.55
CA ARG A 67 -10.24 25.12 -20.45
C ARG A 67 -9.74 23.74 -20.01
N HIS A 68 -9.79 23.51 -18.71
CA HIS A 68 -9.08 22.49 -17.91
C HIS A 68 -9.26 21.00 -18.24
N ALA A 69 -9.63 20.62 -19.46
CA ALA A 69 -9.73 19.23 -19.89
C ALA A 69 -8.66 18.90 -20.95
N LEU A 70 -7.62 18.17 -20.55
CA LEU A 70 -6.70 17.54 -21.51
C LEU A 70 -7.47 16.60 -22.44
N MET A 71 -7.43 16.84 -23.74
CA MET A 71 -8.01 16.00 -24.78
C MET A 71 -6.92 15.19 -25.48
N GLN A 72 -6.44 14.14 -24.81
CA GLN A 72 -5.38 13.28 -25.33
C GLN A 72 -5.99 12.16 -26.22
N PRO A 73 -5.76 12.15 -27.55
CA PRO A 73 -6.39 11.22 -28.48
C PRO A 73 -6.02 9.78 -28.17
N ARG A 74 -6.88 8.80 -28.49
CA ARG A 74 -6.64 7.37 -28.15
C ARG A 74 -5.29 6.87 -28.64
N LEU A 75 -4.95 7.19 -29.89
CA LEU A 75 -3.62 7.01 -30.46
C LEU A 75 -2.90 8.35 -30.35
N MET A 76 -1.87 8.41 -29.51
CA MET A 76 -1.09 9.64 -29.36
C MET A 76 -0.20 9.82 -30.60
N PRO A 77 -0.17 11.01 -31.23
CA PRO A 77 0.76 11.31 -32.30
C PRO A 77 2.20 11.14 -31.83
N LYS A 78 3.06 10.55 -32.67
CA LYS A 78 4.50 10.45 -32.42
C LYS A 78 5.12 11.84 -32.63
N PRO A 79 5.73 12.47 -31.60
CA PRO A 79 6.42 13.73 -31.80
C PRO A 79 7.64 13.54 -32.70
N THR A 80 8.01 14.60 -33.41
CA THR A 80 9.20 14.69 -34.25
C THR A 80 10.16 15.71 -33.65
N ILE A 81 11.47 15.49 -33.83
CA ILE A 81 12.48 16.51 -33.50
C ILE A 81 12.24 17.70 -34.44
N PRO A 82 12.23 18.95 -33.94
CA PRO A 82 12.16 20.12 -34.80
C PRO A 82 13.30 20.13 -35.82
N ASP A 83 13.02 20.37 -37.10
CA ASP A 83 14.07 20.46 -38.13
C ASP A 83 14.65 21.89 -38.20
N VAL A 84 15.11 22.38 -37.05
CA VAL A 84 15.61 23.74 -36.87
C VAL A 84 17.06 23.69 -36.40
N ARG A 85 17.85 24.68 -36.79
CA ARG A 85 19.20 24.89 -36.25
C ARG A 85 19.14 25.69 -34.95
N VAL A 86 19.77 25.17 -33.91
CA VAL A 86 19.81 25.75 -32.57
C VAL A 86 21.17 26.43 -32.36
N PRO A 87 21.23 27.68 -31.86
CA PRO A 87 22.47 28.33 -31.49
C PRO A 87 23.25 27.52 -30.44
N THR A 88 24.56 27.43 -30.59
CA THR A 88 25.44 26.72 -29.65
C THR A 88 25.98 27.60 -28.53
N GLY A 89 25.70 28.91 -28.57
CA GLY A 89 26.30 29.91 -27.68
C GLY A 89 27.76 30.25 -28.01
N LYS A 90 28.35 29.61 -29.03
CA LYS A 90 29.69 29.89 -29.53
C LYS A 90 29.63 30.73 -30.80
N VAL A 91 30.70 31.47 -31.09
CA VAL A 91 30.87 32.22 -32.34
C VAL A 91 31.88 31.47 -33.21
N THR A 92 31.64 31.39 -34.52
CA THR A 92 32.59 30.84 -35.48
C THR A 92 33.78 31.77 -35.67
N ALA A 93 34.87 31.28 -36.25
CA ALA A 93 36.04 32.10 -36.60
C ALA A 93 35.70 33.31 -37.51
N SER A 94 34.56 33.25 -38.21
CA SER A 94 34.04 34.32 -39.07
C SER A 94 33.08 35.30 -38.35
N GLY A 95 33.01 35.28 -37.01
CA GLY A 95 32.13 36.17 -36.22
C GLY A 95 30.63 35.82 -36.25
N LYS A 96 30.23 34.70 -36.86
CA LYS A 96 28.82 34.29 -36.95
C LYS A 96 28.44 33.36 -35.79
N PRO A 97 27.20 33.39 -35.26
CA PRO A 97 26.77 32.44 -34.25
C PRO A 97 26.87 31.01 -34.77
N ALA A 98 27.63 30.16 -34.09
CA ALA A 98 27.74 28.75 -34.42
C ALA A 98 26.41 28.06 -34.08
N THR A 99 25.86 27.31 -35.02
CA THR A 99 24.58 26.60 -34.88
C THR A 99 24.78 25.09 -35.03
N ARG A 100 23.96 24.31 -34.34
CA ARG A 100 23.89 22.84 -34.47
C ARG A 100 22.48 22.40 -34.85
N LYS A 101 22.33 21.20 -35.39
CA LYS A 101 21.00 20.61 -35.58
C LYS A 101 20.32 20.42 -34.22
N ALA A 102 19.01 20.68 -34.15
CA ALA A 102 18.22 20.35 -32.98
C ALA A 102 18.30 18.84 -32.67
N THR A 103 18.28 18.55 -31.37
CA THR A 103 18.26 17.22 -30.81
C THR A 103 17.00 17.07 -29.96
N TRP A 104 16.77 15.88 -29.41
CA TRP A 104 15.66 15.67 -28.47
C TRP A 104 15.73 16.56 -27.21
N TRP A 105 16.90 17.13 -26.88
CA TRP A 105 17.05 18.08 -25.77
C TRP A 105 16.43 19.44 -26.06
N ASP A 106 16.30 19.79 -27.34
CA ASP A 106 15.72 21.05 -27.80
C ASP A 106 14.21 20.91 -28.06
N HIS A 107 13.66 19.69 -27.93
CA HIS A 107 12.23 19.42 -28.12
C HIS A 107 11.42 20.01 -26.97
N THR A 108 10.67 21.07 -27.26
CA THR A 108 9.79 21.75 -26.28
C THR A 108 8.31 21.35 -26.40
N GLY A 109 7.97 20.54 -27.41
CA GLY A 109 6.61 20.11 -27.72
C GLY A 109 6.05 19.05 -26.76
N PRO A 110 5.06 18.24 -27.20
CA PRO A 110 4.43 17.25 -26.36
C PRO A 110 5.40 16.19 -25.83
N LEU A 111 5.18 15.80 -24.57
CA LEU A 111 6.02 14.85 -23.84
C LEU A 111 6.14 13.50 -24.57
N ALA A 112 7.37 12.99 -24.67
CA ALA A 112 7.69 11.67 -25.20
C ALA A 112 8.78 10.98 -24.38
N VAL A 113 8.71 9.66 -24.28
CA VAL A 113 9.85 8.84 -23.84
C VAL A 113 10.64 8.44 -25.07
N VAL A 114 11.90 8.83 -25.12
CA VAL A 114 12.81 8.55 -26.22
C VAL A 114 13.89 7.60 -25.74
N PHE A 115 14.16 6.59 -26.55
CA PHE A 115 15.39 5.82 -26.49
C PHE A 115 16.15 6.11 -27.78
N ALA A 116 17.18 6.94 -27.65
CA ALA A 116 18.10 7.18 -28.75
C ALA A 116 18.96 5.93 -28.92
N GLY A 117 18.85 5.29 -30.09
CA GLY A 117 19.84 4.29 -30.46
C GLY A 117 21.19 5.00 -30.50
N GLY A 118 22.25 4.39 -29.97
CA GLY A 118 23.59 4.96 -30.11
C GLY A 118 23.91 5.25 -31.58
N PRO A 119 24.99 6.01 -31.87
CA PRO A 119 25.34 6.41 -33.25
C PRO A 119 25.44 5.23 -34.25
N GLU A 120 25.61 4.00 -33.77
CA GLU A 120 25.68 2.76 -34.57
C GLU A 120 24.31 2.08 -34.83
N SER A 121 23.20 2.63 -34.32
CA SER A 121 21.87 2.00 -34.44
C SER A 121 21.20 2.32 -35.78
N ALA A 122 21.19 1.35 -36.70
CA ALA A 122 20.50 1.44 -37.99
C ALA A 122 18.96 1.61 -37.91
N ARG A 123 18.34 1.48 -36.72
CA ARG A 123 16.87 1.50 -36.53
C ARG A 123 16.30 2.85 -36.12
N GLY A 124 17.12 3.90 -36.04
CA GLY A 124 16.72 5.23 -35.57
C GLY A 124 16.22 5.24 -34.12
N ASP A 125 15.68 6.38 -33.69
CA ASP A 125 15.20 6.57 -32.31
C ASP A 125 13.84 5.91 -32.08
N LEU A 126 13.72 5.18 -30.97
CA LEU A 126 12.43 4.72 -30.46
C LEU A 126 11.77 5.87 -29.70
N VAL A 127 10.68 6.40 -30.23
CA VAL A 127 9.89 7.48 -29.62
C VAL A 127 8.54 6.94 -29.19
N LEU A 128 8.25 7.06 -27.90
CA LEU A 128 7.02 6.63 -27.27
C LEU A 128 6.26 7.88 -26.77
N PRO A 129 5.17 8.30 -27.43
CA PRO A 129 4.39 9.43 -26.93
C PRO A 129 3.81 9.13 -25.54
N VAL A 130 3.86 10.11 -24.65
CA VAL A 130 3.42 9.94 -23.26
C VAL A 130 1.94 10.32 -23.14
N ARG A 131 1.18 9.50 -22.41
CA ARG A 131 -0.16 9.88 -21.95
C ARG A 131 -0.11 10.31 -20.49
N ILE A 132 -0.52 11.55 -20.19
CA ILE A 132 -0.65 12.05 -18.82
C ILE A 132 -1.97 11.55 -18.19
N PRO A 133 -1.97 11.10 -16.92
CA PRO A 133 -3.19 10.74 -16.19
C PRO A 133 -4.17 11.93 -16.03
N GLN A 134 -5.44 11.73 -16.35
CA GLN A 134 -6.48 12.78 -16.33
C GLN A 134 -7.54 12.62 -15.22
N GLN A 135 -7.29 11.75 -14.23
CA GLN A 135 -8.28 11.54 -13.17
C GLN A 135 -8.40 12.79 -12.28
N PRO A 136 -9.55 13.02 -11.61
CA PRO A 136 -9.71 14.14 -10.68
C PRO A 136 -8.56 14.22 -9.67
N GLY A 137 -8.01 15.43 -9.48
CA GLY A 137 -6.88 15.67 -8.57
C GLY A 137 -5.49 15.21 -9.08
N GLN A 138 -5.39 14.56 -10.25
CA GLN A 138 -4.10 14.18 -10.82
C GLN A 138 -3.37 15.37 -11.44
N TRP A 139 -4.08 16.36 -11.99
CA TRP A 139 -3.45 17.47 -12.70
C TRP A 139 -2.47 18.25 -11.82
N THR A 140 -2.85 18.56 -10.59
CA THR A 140 -1.96 19.27 -9.65
C THR A 140 -0.72 18.43 -9.31
N ARG A 141 -0.88 17.11 -9.15
CA ARG A 141 0.25 16.18 -8.95
C ARG A 141 1.16 16.12 -10.17
N VAL A 142 0.57 16.03 -11.37
CA VAL A 142 1.28 16.03 -12.64
C VAL A 142 2.06 17.33 -12.78
N ARG A 143 1.44 18.48 -12.56
CA ARG A 143 2.09 19.80 -12.60
C ARG A 143 3.24 19.89 -11.61
N HIS A 144 3.05 19.44 -10.36
CA HIS A 144 4.08 19.44 -9.32
C HIS A 144 5.39 18.79 -9.80
N PHE A 145 5.29 17.61 -10.41
CA PHE A 145 6.47 16.92 -10.92
C PHE A 145 6.88 17.43 -12.31
N LEU A 146 5.94 17.47 -13.26
CA LEU A 146 6.25 17.68 -14.68
C LEU A 146 6.58 19.13 -15.06
N SER A 147 6.28 20.12 -14.21
CA SER A 147 6.68 21.52 -14.45
C SER A 147 8.17 21.79 -14.20
N HIS A 148 8.88 20.88 -13.53
CA HIS A 148 10.28 21.08 -13.15
C HIS A 148 11.14 19.92 -13.68
N PRO A 149 11.62 19.97 -14.94
CA PRO A 149 12.41 18.88 -15.53
C PRO A 149 13.65 18.50 -14.71
N GLY A 150 14.23 19.45 -13.98
CA GLY A 150 15.40 19.22 -13.12
C GLY A 150 15.14 18.30 -11.91
N CYS A 151 13.88 17.97 -11.57
CA CYS A 151 13.59 17.11 -10.43
C CYS A 151 13.52 15.61 -10.75
N TRP A 152 13.67 15.20 -12.01
CA TRP A 152 13.61 13.78 -12.41
C TRP A 152 15.00 13.30 -12.82
N HIS A 153 15.38 12.12 -12.33
CA HIS A 153 16.71 11.57 -12.56
C HIS A 153 16.73 10.48 -13.64
N LYS A 154 15.72 9.62 -13.64
CA LYS A 154 15.67 8.40 -14.45
C LYS A 154 14.24 8.08 -14.86
N VAL A 155 14.09 7.47 -16.04
CA VAL A 155 12.83 6.88 -16.51
C VAL A 155 12.97 5.37 -16.62
N ASP A 156 12.12 4.64 -15.91
CA ASP A 156 12.00 3.19 -16.03
C ASP A 156 10.73 2.84 -16.82
N LEU A 157 10.89 2.14 -17.95
CA LEU A 157 9.76 1.70 -18.76
C LEU A 157 9.27 0.34 -18.24
N ILE A 158 8.13 0.36 -17.55
CA ILE A 158 7.53 -0.83 -16.96
C ILE A 158 6.41 -1.34 -17.86
N ARG A 159 6.47 -2.61 -18.27
CA ARG A 159 5.33 -3.27 -18.91
C ARG A 159 4.46 -3.97 -17.88
N ARG A 160 3.15 -3.78 -17.99
CA ARG A 160 2.15 -4.43 -17.16
C ARG A 160 1.12 -5.15 -18.02
N ARG A 161 0.77 -6.36 -17.63
CA ARG A 161 -0.25 -7.14 -18.33
C ARG A 161 -1.62 -6.49 -18.12
N LYS A 162 -2.33 -6.22 -19.20
CA LYS A 162 -3.68 -5.65 -19.19
C LYS A 162 -4.50 -6.37 -20.25
N ALA A 163 -5.43 -7.21 -19.81
CA ALA A 163 -6.13 -8.13 -20.72
C ALA A 163 -6.95 -7.38 -21.79
N GLY A 164 -7.46 -6.19 -21.45
CA GLY A 164 -8.22 -5.35 -22.38
C GLY A 164 -7.37 -4.42 -23.27
N ALA A 165 -6.04 -4.43 -23.17
CA ALA A 165 -5.17 -3.60 -24.01
C ALA A 165 -4.82 -4.32 -25.33
N PRO A 166 -4.59 -3.59 -26.43
CA PRO A 166 -3.98 -4.16 -27.64
C PRO A 166 -2.68 -4.89 -27.30
N GLY A 167 -2.52 -6.12 -27.80
CA GLY A 167 -1.36 -6.97 -27.46
C GLY A 167 -1.34 -7.50 -26.01
N GLY A 168 -2.30 -7.14 -25.16
CA GLY A 168 -2.41 -7.61 -23.78
C GLY A 168 -1.49 -6.91 -22.77
N TRP A 169 -0.87 -5.79 -23.17
CA TRP A 169 0.11 -5.06 -22.37
C TRP A 169 -0.15 -3.55 -22.37
N VAL A 170 0.25 -2.90 -21.28
CA VAL A 170 0.41 -1.44 -21.18
C VAL A 170 1.84 -1.17 -20.74
N TYR A 171 2.41 -0.09 -21.25
CA TYR A 171 3.72 0.41 -20.85
C TYR A 171 3.51 1.68 -20.05
N GLU A 172 4.15 1.75 -18.89
CA GLU A 172 4.09 2.87 -17.96
C GLU A 172 5.52 3.41 -17.80
N ALA A 173 5.69 4.72 -17.98
CA ALA A 173 6.95 5.40 -17.72
C ALA A 173 6.98 5.81 -16.25
N HIS A 174 7.82 5.15 -15.46
CA HIS A 174 8.01 5.44 -14.03
C HIS A 174 9.16 6.42 -13.89
N LEU A 175 8.85 7.61 -13.39
CA LEU A 175 9.84 8.66 -13.17
C LEU A 175 10.42 8.54 -11.76
N MET A 176 11.74 8.47 -11.66
CA MET A 176 12.44 8.63 -10.40
C MET A 176 12.59 10.11 -10.10
N ILE A 177 11.90 10.56 -9.06
CA ILE A 177 11.87 11.96 -8.64
C ILE A 177 12.79 12.15 -7.44
N LEU A 178 13.68 13.15 -7.50
CA LEU A 178 14.59 13.53 -6.41
C LEU A 178 14.03 14.63 -5.51
N ALA A 179 13.00 15.33 -5.96
CA ALA A 179 12.29 16.33 -5.15
C ALA A 179 11.30 15.68 -4.15
N PRO A 180 10.89 16.41 -3.10
CA PRO A 180 9.84 15.97 -2.19
C PRO A 180 8.56 15.54 -2.92
N GLY A 181 7.92 14.50 -2.37
CA GLY A 181 6.67 13.98 -2.89
C GLY A 181 5.53 15.00 -2.86
N TYR A 182 4.58 14.87 -3.80
CA TYR A 182 3.39 15.72 -3.82
C TYR A 182 2.45 15.39 -2.66
N THR A 183 2.12 16.42 -1.87
CA THR A 183 1.04 16.43 -0.87
C THR A 183 -0.02 17.44 -1.31
N ALA A 184 -1.30 17.07 -1.27
CA ALA A 184 -2.36 18.00 -1.63
C ALA A 184 -2.48 19.14 -0.59
N PRO A 185 -2.79 20.38 -0.99
CA PRO A 185 -2.96 21.49 -0.04
C PRO A 185 -3.96 21.20 1.08
N SER A 186 -5.09 20.56 0.76
CA SER A 186 -6.09 20.16 1.76
C SER A 186 -5.58 19.13 2.76
N VAL A 187 -4.65 18.26 2.35
CA VAL A 187 -4.02 17.28 3.24
C VAL A 187 -2.99 17.96 4.14
N ARG A 188 -2.21 18.92 3.64
CA ARG A 188 -1.32 19.74 4.49
C ARG A 188 -2.10 20.49 5.55
N ALA A 189 -3.11 21.25 5.14
CA ALA A 189 -3.95 22.01 6.06
C ALA A 189 -4.71 21.12 7.07
N MET A 190 -5.01 19.86 6.72
CA MET A 190 -5.56 18.89 7.67
C MET A 190 -4.51 18.47 8.70
N ARG A 191 -3.28 18.16 8.27
CA ARG A 191 -2.17 17.79 9.17
C ARG A 191 -1.81 18.93 10.10
N ASP A 192 -1.73 20.15 9.59
CA ASP A 192 -1.43 21.34 10.40
C ASP A 192 -2.49 21.52 11.51
N ARG A 193 -3.78 21.38 11.16
CA ARG A 193 -4.89 21.39 12.14
C ARG A 193 -4.80 20.22 13.13
N ALA A 194 -4.43 19.02 12.67
CA ALA A 194 -4.29 17.86 13.54
C ALA A 194 -3.19 18.05 14.60
N VAL A 195 -2.08 18.72 14.25
CA VAL A 195 -1.03 19.10 15.20
C VAL A 195 -1.55 20.10 16.22
N GLN A 196 -2.31 21.10 15.78
CA GLN A 196 -2.90 22.12 16.65
C GLN A 196 -3.92 21.58 17.66
N LEU A 197 -4.42 20.36 17.47
CA LEU A 197 -5.31 19.72 18.46
C LEU A 197 -4.60 19.44 19.79
N ASP A 198 -3.26 19.30 19.77
CA ASP A 198 -2.42 18.95 20.92
C ASP A 198 -3.01 17.83 21.78
N ARG A 199 -3.09 16.64 21.17
CA ARG A 199 -3.71 15.45 21.78
C ARG A 199 -2.76 14.29 21.83
N ILE A 200 -2.89 13.50 22.90
CA ILE A 200 -2.29 12.18 23.04
C ILE A 200 -3.38 11.13 22.89
N GLY A 201 -3.11 10.07 22.14
CA GLY A 201 -4.10 9.03 21.90
C GLY A 201 -3.52 7.63 21.93
N GLY A 202 -4.42 6.68 22.11
CA GLY A 202 -4.13 5.26 22.04
C GLY A 202 -5.05 4.56 21.06
N VAL A 203 -4.56 3.45 20.52
CA VAL A 203 -5.19 2.65 19.49
C VAL A 203 -5.23 1.21 19.95
N ASP A 204 -6.42 0.63 20.00
CA ASP A 204 -6.62 -0.81 20.17
C ASP A 204 -7.02 -1.43 18.83
N GLY A 205 -6.20 -2.38 18.37
CA GLY A 205 -6.43 -3.09 17.13
C GLY A 205 -6.93 -4.50 17.40
N ASN A 206 -7.97 -4.91 16.69
CA ASN A 206 -8.50 -6.27 16.76
C ASN A 206 -8.79 -6.81 15.35
N VAL A 207 -9.23 -8.07 15.26
CA VAL A 207 -9.51 -8.75 13.99
C VAL A 207 -10.66 -8.11 13.23
N SER A 208 -11.64 -7.55 13.95
CA SER A 208 -12.92 -7.03 13.42
C SER A 208 -13.08 -5.51 13.45
N ASN A 209 -12.37 -4.82 14.33
CA ASN A 209 -12.50 -3.39 14.58
C ASN A 209 -11.14 -2.77 14.93
N LEU A 210 -11.07 -1.44 14.83
CA LEU A 210 -10.00 -0.61 15.37
C LEU A 210 -10.66 0.47 16.23
N SER A 211 -10.23 0.59 17.47
CA SER A 211 -10.72 1.59 18.42
C SER A 211 -9.61 2.60 18.68
N VAL A 212 -9.95 3.89 18.67
CA VAL A 212 -9.01 4.97 18.97
C VAL A 212 -9.64 5.86 20.02
N VAL A 213 -8.89 6.19 21.07
CA VAL A 213 -9.31 7.17 22.07
C VAL A 213 -8.17 8.17 22.26
N SER A 214 -8.48 9.45 22.34
CA SER A 214 -7.48 10.48 22.64
C SER A 214 -7.98 11.52 23.62
N PHE A 215 -7.04 12.18 24.27
CA PHE A 215 -7.22 13.19 25.29
C PHE A 215 -6.44 14.46 24.91
N PRO A 216 -6.90 15.65 25.34
CA PRO A 216 -6.04 16.84 25.37
C PRO A 216 -4.72 16.52 26.08
N ALA A 217 -3.58 16.90 25.52
CA ALA A 217 -2.27 16.50 26.05
C ALA A 217 -2.01 17.02 27.48
N ALA A 218 -2.51 18.22 27.78
CA ALA A 218 -2.42 18.82 29.12
C ALA A 218 -3.41 18.23 30.15
N LEU A 219 -4.38 17.42 29.72
CA LEU A 219 -5.45 16.87 30.56
C LEU A 219 -6.28 17.93 31.32
N THR A 220 -6.41 19.12 30.75
CA THR A 220 -7.23 20.21 31.30
C THR A 220 -8.47 20.42 30.45
N ASP A 221 -8.45 21.42 29.56
CA ASP A 221 -9.60 21.84 28.76
C ASP A 221 -9.87 20.90 27.58
N GLY A 222 -11.15 20.75 27.25
CA GLY A 222 -11.64 19.88 26.18
C GLY A 222 -12.25 18.57 26.70
N LYS A 223 -12.54 17.65 25.78
CA LYS A 223 -13.15 16.35 26.11
C LYS A 223 -12.35 15.21 25.47
N PRO A 224 -12.37 13.99 26.06
CA PRO A 224 -11.91 12.79 25.38
C PRO A 224 -12.70 12.56 24.09
N VAL A 225 -12.05 12.00 23.08
CA VAL A 225 -12.65 11.71 21.79
C VAL A 225 -12.40 10.26 21.45
N SER A 226 -13.41 9.56 20.95
CA SER A 226 -13.35 8.15 20.57
C SER A 226 -13.78 7.93 19.13
N THR A 227 -13.09 7.05 18.43
CA THR A 227 -13.47 6.57 17.10
C THR A 227 -13.45 5.05 17.09
N GLU A 228 -14.57 4.44 16.69
CA GLU A 228 -14.62 3.01 16.37
C GLU A 228 -14.75 2.80 14.87
N ILE A 229 -13.81 2.04 14.31
CA ILE A 229 -13.79 1.68 12.90
C ILE A 229 -14.24 0.24 12.76
N THR A 230 -15.46 0.07 12.26
CA THR A 230 -16.10 -1.22 12.02
C THR A 230 -16.50 -1.35 10.55
N LEU A 231 -16.75 -2.58 10.10
CA LEU A 231 -17.35 -2.80 8.78
C LEU A 231 -18.86 -2.64 8.91
N THR A 232 -19.45 -1.69 8.18
CA THR A 232 -20.91 -1.57 8.10
C THR A 232 -21.51 -2.78 7.38
N ASP A 233 -22.79 -3.09 7.63
CA ASP A 233 -23.48 -4.21 6.98
C ASP A 233 -23.42 -4.14 5.46
N THR A 234 -23.50 -2.92 4.91
CA THR A 234 -23.38 -2.67 3.48
C THR A 234 -22.00 -3.05 2.93
N GLU A 235 -20.94 -2.77 3.68
CA GLU A 235 -19.57 -3.13 3.34
C GLU A 235 -19.34 -4.64 3.48
N GLN A 236 -19.88 -5.25 4.53
CA GLN A 236 -19.83 -6.70 4.74
C GLN A 236 -20.50 -7.44 3.56
N ALA A 237 -21.74 -7.08 3.22
CA ALA A 237 -22.46 -7.64 2.08
C ALA A 237 -21.75 -7.40 0.73
N LEU A 238 -21.06 -6.27 0.57
CA LEU A 238 -20.23 -6.01 -0.62
C LEU A 238 -19.03 -6.97 -0.68
N LEU A 239 -18.32 -7.14 0.42
CA LEU A 239 -17.15 -8.02 0.52
C LEU A 239 -17.53 -9.49 0.27
N GLU A 240 -18.69 -9.93 0.77
CA GLU A 240 -19.22 -11.27 0.49
C GLU A 240 -19.54 -11.49 -0.98
N ARG A 241 -20.21 -10.52 -1.62
CA ARG A 241 -20.47 -10.55 -3.07
C ARG A 241 -19.17 -10.60 -3.86
N GLN A 242 -18.15 -9.85 -3.45
CA GLN A 242 -16.82 -9.90 -4.08
C GLN A 242 -16.14 -11.25 -3.85
N ALA A 243 -16.25 -11.84 -2.66
CA ALA A 243 -15.70 -13.16 -2.36
C ALA A 243 -16.37 -14.26 -3.19
N LYS A 244 -17.69 -14.20 -3.40
CA LYS A 244 -18.43 -15.09 -4.30
C LYS A 244 -17.90 -14.97 -5.73
N LYS A 245 -17.83 -13.75 -6.28
CA LYS A 245 -17.25 -13.50 -7.61
C LYS A 245 -15.83 -14.03 -7.75
N ARG A 246 -14.98 -13.89 -6.72
CA ARG A 246 -13.63 -14.43 -6.70
C ARG A 246 -13.61 -15.96 -6.79
N ARG A 247 -14.47 -16.64 -6.02
CA ARG A 247 -14.62 -18.11 -6.06
C ARG A 247 -15.09 -18.57 -7.45
N ASP A 248 -16.06 -17.88 -8.04
CA ASP A 248 -16.60 -18.25 -9.35
C ASP A 248 -15.57 -18.08 -10.47
N ARG A 249 -14.78 -17.00 -10.42
CA ARG A 249 -13.64 -16.80 -11.34
C ARG A 249 -12.57 -17.87 -11.15
N ALA A 250 -12.23 -18.25 -9.90
CA ALA A 250 -11.28 -19.32 -9.63
C ALA A 250 -11.77 -20.67 -10.18
N ARG A 251 -13.05 -20.98 -10.00
CA ARG A 251 -13.70 -22.17 -10.58
C ARG A 251 -13.67 -22.14 -12.11
N ALA A 252 -13.87 -20.98 -12.75
CA ALA A 252 -13.80 -20.85 -14.20
C ALA A 252 -12.39 -21.15 -14.74
N LEU A 253 -11.34 -20.65 -14.09
CA LEU A 253 -9.96 -21.00 -14.43
C LEU A 253 -9.68 -22.49 -14.29
N GLU A 254 -10.12 -23.09 -13.18
CA GLU A 254 -9.94 -24.52 -12.94
C GLU A 254 -10.68 -25.36 -13.98
N ARG A 255 -11.91 -24.98 -14.35
CA ARG A 255 -12.64 -25.64 -15.46
C ARG A 255 -11.90 -25.53 -16.78
N SER A 256 -11.35 -24.36 -17.11
CA SER A 256 -10.60 -24.16 -18.35
C SER A 256 -9.31 -24.98 -18.39
N ARG A 257 -8.59 -25.06 -17.26
CA ARG A 257 -7.39 -25.91 -17.09
C ARG A 257 -7.74 -27.39 -17.29
N ARG A 258 -8.78 -27.88 -16.59
CA ARG A 258 -9.28 -29.25 -16.70
C ARG A 258 -9.68 -29.61 -18.11
N ALA A 259 -10.37 -28.71 -18.81
CA ALA A 259 -10.78 -28.93 -20.19
C ALA A 259 -9.58 -29.18 -21.12
N THR A 260 -8.48 -28.44 -20.91
CA THR A 260 -7.28 -28.55 -21.76
C THR A 260 -6.41 -29.76 -21.36
N ASN A 261 -6.61 -30.32 -20.17
CA ASN A 261 -5.79 -31.38 -19.59
C ASN A 261 -6.67 -32.55 -19.08
N ALA A 262 -7.76 -32.87 -19.79
CA ALA A 262 -8.80 -33.77 -19.31
C ALA A 262 -8.26 -35.16 -18.90
N ALA A 263 -7.29 -35.70 -19.64
CA ALA A 263 -6.66 -36.99 -19.34
C ALA A 263 -6.00 -37.08 -17.95
N GLN A 264 -5.71 -35.93 -17.31
CA GLN A 264 -5.09 -35.88 -15.99
C GLN A 264 -6.13 -35.92 -14.85
N TYR A 265 -7.42 -35.97 -15.15
CA TYR A 265 -8.49 -35.89 -14.15
C TYR A 265 -9.47 -37.04 -14.33
N GLY A 266 -9.90 -37.63 -13.20
CA GLY A 266 -10.97 -38.61 -13.18
C GLY A 266 -12.35 -37.99 -13.37
N LEU A 267 -13.36 -38.84 -13.59
CA LEU A 267 -14.75 -38.43 -13.57
C LEU A 267 -15.20 -38.10 -12.13
N SER A 268 -16.09 -37.12 -11.99
CA SER A 268 -16.79 -36.93 -10.71
C SER A 268 -17.75 -38.09 -10.44
N LYS A 269 -18.16 -38.29 -9.18
CA LYS A 269 -19.17 -39.31 -8.80
C LYS A 269 -20.43 -39.25 -9.69
N LYS A 270 -20.92 -38.03 -9.97
CA LYS A 270 -22.08 -37.82 -10.85
C LYS A 270 -21.82 -38.21 -12.31
N GLN A 271 -20.65 -37.84 -12.84
CA GLN A 271 -20.26 -38.20 -14.21
C GLN A 271 -20.05 -39.71 -14.37
N ALA A 272 -19.46 -40.37 -13.38
CA ALA A 272 -19.29 -41.81 -13.35
C ALA A 272 -20.63 -42.55 -13.28
N LYS A 273 -21.54 -42.14 -12.38
CA LYS A 273 -22.90 -42.71 -12.29
C LYS A 273 -23.68 -42.54 -13.60
N HIS A 274 -23.56 -41.38 -14.23
CA HIS A 274 -24.19 -41.13 -15.52
C HIS A 274 -23.60 -42.00 -16.64
N ALA A 275 -22.28 -42.17 -16.68
CA ALA A 275 -21.62 -43.05 -17.64
C ALA A 275 -22.02 -44.52 -17.45
N ALA A 276 -22.07 -45.00 -16.21
CA ALA A 276 -22.53 -46.35 -15.87
C ALA A 276 -23.99 -46.58 -16.28
N ARG A 277 -24.89 -45.62 -15.97
CA ARG A 277 -26.30 -45.70 -16.38
C ARG A 277 -26.44 -45.77 -17.90
N ARG A 278 -25.71 -44.95 -18.65
CA ARG A 278 -25.73 -45.01 -20.12
C ARG A 278 -25.27 -46.37 -20.64
N LYS A 279 -24.19 -46.92 -20.07
CA LYS A 279 -23.66 -48.24 -20.42
C LYS A 279 -24.71 -49.33 -20.18
N ALA A 280 -25.41 -49.30 -19.03
CA ALA A 280 -26.47 -50.25 -18.71
C ALA A 280 -27.65 -50.19 -19.70
N HIS A 281 -27.93 -49.03 -20.27
CA HIS A 281 -28.95 -48.86 -21.32
C HIS A 281 -28.42 -49.06 -22.76
N GLY A 282 -27.23 -49.63 -22.95
CA GLY A 282 -26.66 -49.85 -24.28
C GLY A 282 -26.30 -48.56 -25.06
N LEU A 283 -26.31 -47.40 -24.40
CA LEU A 283 -26.04 -46.12 -25.05
C LEU A 283 -24.54 -45.85 -25.18
N LYS A 284 -24.12 -45.29 -26.32
CA LYS A 284 -22.72 -44.89 -26.55
C LYS A 284 -22.18 -43.96 -25.44
N PRO A 285 -20.90 -44.11 -25.03
CA PRO A 285 -20.27 -43.21 -24.07
C PRO A 285 -20.32 -41.76 -24.53
N LYS A 286 -20.68 -40.84 -23.63
CA LYS A 286 -20.66 -39.39 -23.92
C LYS A 286 -19.28 -38.83 -23.56
N THR A 287 -18.64 -38.14 -24.50
CA THR A 287 -17.37 -37.45 -24.25
C THR A 287 -17.52 -36.41 -23.15
N VAL A 288 -16.67 -36.49 -22.12
CA VAL A 288 -16.65 -35.55 -21.00
C VAL A 288 -15.52 -34.55 -21.20
N ASN A 289 -15.86 -33.35 -21.69
CA ASN A 289 -14.88 -32.31 -21.97
C ASN A 289 -14.26 -31.70 -20.71
N VAL A 290 -14.95 -31.74 -19.56
CA VAL A 290 -14.43 -31.19 -18.29
C VAL A 290 -14.65 -32.22 -17.17
N PRO A 291 -13.65 -33.07 -16.89
CA PRO A 291 -13.74 -34.03 -15.80
C PRO A 291 -13.77 -33.33 -14.43
N GLY A 292 -14.77 -33.66 -13.61
CA GLY A 292 -14.99 -33.05 -12.30
C GLY A 292 -14.36 -33.80 -11.13
N GLY A 293 -13.69 -34.92 -11.38
CA GLY A 293 -13.07 -35.76 -10.35
C GLY A 293 -11.72 -35.24 -9.88
N ALA A 294 -11.07 -36.01 -9.02
CA ALA A 294 -9.72 -35.72 -8.54
C ALA A 294 -8.71 -35.83 -9.70
N ARG A 295 -7.59 -35.12 -9.55
CA ARG A 295 -6.45 -35.26 -10.45
C ARG A 295 -5.78 -36.61 -10.20
N VAL A 296 -5.27 -37.24 -11.26
CA VAL A 296 -4.52 -38.48 -11.14
C VAL A 296 -3.22 -38.21 -10.37
N ALA A 297 -3.05 -38.92 -9.26
CA ALA A 297 -1.91 -38.82 -8.36
C ALA A 297 -1.25 -40.20 -8.19
N ARG A 298 -0.02 -40.20 -7.68
CA ARG A 298 0.64 -41.41 -7.18
C ARG A 298 0.07 -41.76 -5.79
N SER A 299 0.49 -42.91 -5.24
CA SER A 299 0.07 -43.36 -3.91
C SER A 299 0.42 -42.38 -2.78
N ASP A 300 1.48 -41.59 -2.94
CA ASP A 300 1.91 -40.52 -2.02
C ASP A 300 1.05 -39.23 -2.11
N GLY A 301 0.00 -39.21 -2.94
CA GLY A 301 -0.86 -38.05 -3.16
C GLY A 301 -0.25 -36.96 -4.07
N VAL A 302 0.97 -37.15 -4.57
CA VAL A 302 1.60 -36.21 -5.49
C VAL A 302 1.01 -36.39 -6.89
N PRO A 303 0.58 -35.30 -7.56
CA PRO A 303 0.07 -35.37 -8.93
C PRO A 303 1.09 -36.01 -9.89
N LYS A 304 0.66 -36.97 -10.72
CA LYS A 304 1.55 -37.65 -11.69
C LYS A 304 2.22 -36.65 -12.65
N GLN A 305 1.51 -35.58 -12.98
CA GLN A 305 2.05 -34.43 -13.68
C GLN A 305 1.99 -33.20 -12.77
N ALA A 306 3.00 -32.33 -12.79
CA ALA A 306 2.95 -31.07 -12.03
C ALA A 306 2.07 -30.03 -12.74
N PHE A 307 1.34 -29.20 -11.99
CA PHE A 307 0.45 -28.15 -12.53
C PHE A 307 1.17 -27.12 -13.43
N ARG A 308 2.47 -26.92 -13.23
CA ARG A 308 3.31 -26.03 -14.05
C ARG A 308 3.56 -26.55 -15.47
N ARG A 309 3.37 -27.86 -15.70
CA ARG A 309 3.51 -28.51 -17.02
C ARG A 309 2.17 -28.61 -17.77
N ASP A 310 1.08 -28.10 -17.20
CA ASP A 310 -0.23 -28.14 -17.83
C ASP A 310 -0.25 -27.31 -19.11
N ARG A 311 -0.93 -27.82 -20.14
CA ARG A 311 -1.24 -27.02 -21.33
C ARG A 311 -2.31 -26.01 -20.96
N LEU A 312 -2.04 -24.72 -21.20
CA LEU A 312 -2.96 -23.64 -20.86
C LEU A 312 -3.55 -23.02 -22.13
N SER A 313 -4.88 -23.02 -22.24
CA SER A 313 -5.60 -22.39 -23.34
C SER A 313 -5.41 -20.87 -23.37
N ALA A 314 -5.66 -20.24 -24.52
CA ALA A 314 -5.66 -18.78 -24.66
C ALA A 314 -6.66 -18.13 -23.69
N ASN A 315 -7.87 -18.70 -23.58
CA ASN A 315 -8.91 -18.24 -22.66
C ASN A 315 -8.48 -18.33 -21.18
N TYR A 316 -7.80 -19.41 -20.77
CA TYR A 316 -7.23 -19.52 -19.41
C TYR A 316 -6.28 -18.35 -19.13
N ARG A 317 -5.34 -18.09 -20.05
CA ARG A 317 -4.33 -17.03 -19.92
C ARG A 317 -4.98 -15.64 -19.83
N GLU A 318 -6.02 -15.40 -20.62
CA GLU A 318 -6.77 -14.16 -20.60
C GLU A 318 -7.55 -13.97 -19.29
N GLN A 319 -8.29 -14.99 -18.85
CA GLN A 319 -9.03 -14.95 -17.59
C GLN A 319 -8.10 -14.75 -16.39
N ARG A 320 -6.93 -15.40 -16.40
CA ARG A 320 -5.93 -15.24 -15.34
C ARG A 320 -5.39 -13.82 -15.33
N ALA A 321 -5.11 -13.23 -16.49
CA ALA A 321 -4.69 -11.84 -16.60
C ALA A 321 -5.75 -10.88 -16.03
N ARG A 322 -7.03 -11.08 -16.37
CA ARG A 322 -8.15 -10.30 -15.81
C ARG A 322 -8.28 -10.45 -14.28
N GLN A 323 -8.03 -11.64 -13.73
CA GLN A 323 -8.02 -11.85 -12.28
C GLN A 323 -6.88 -11.09 -11.59
N VAL A 324 -5.68 -11.12 -12.16
CA VAL A 324 -4.52 -10.39 -11.63
C VAL A 324 -4.78 -8.89 -11.67
N GLU A 325 -5.26 -8.36 -12.80
CA GLU A 325 -5.62 -6.94 -12.94
C GLU A 325 -6.65 -6.50 -11.88
N HIS A 326 -7.69 -7.31 -11.66
CA HIS A 326 -8.68 -7.03 -10.63
C HIS A 326 -8.12 -7.13 -9.20
N ALA A 327 -7.20 -8.06 -8.94
CA ALA A 327 -6.56 -8.20 -7.63
C ALA A 327 -5.66 -7.00 -7.30
N VAL A 328 -4.91 -6.49 -8.30
CA VAL A 328 -4.13 -5.26 -8.17
C VAL A 328 -5.03 -4.07 -7.84
N GLY A 329 -6.13 -3.88 -8.58
CA GLY A 329 -7.07 -2.80 -8.31
C GLY A 329 -7.71 -2.88 -6.91
N ILE A 330 -8.02 -4.09 -6.42
CA ILE A 330 -8.48 -4.28 -5.03
C ILE A 330 -7.39 -3.87 -4.03
N ALA A 331 -6.14 -4.27 -4.25
CA ALA A 331 -5.04 -3.96 -3.35
C ALA A 331 -4.80 -2.43 -3.28
N GLU A 332 -4.83 -1.75 -4.42
CA GLU A 332 -4.74 -0.29 -4.50
C GLU A 332 -5.89 0.41 -3.78
N HIS A 333 -7.12 -0.06 -4.00
CA HIS A 333 -8.30 0.48 -3.32
C HIS A 333 -8.21 0.33 -1.80
N ARG A 334 -7.73 -0.82 -1.29
CA ARG A 334 -7.51 -1.03 0.15
C ARG A 334 -6.47 -0.08 0.72
N ARG A 335 -5.34 0.10 0.02
CA ARG A 335 -4.30 1.06 0.44
C ARG A 335 -4.83 2.49 0.46
N HIS A 336 -5.64 2.85 -0.54
CA HIS A 336 -6.27 4.16 -0.60
C HIS A 336 -7.25 4.36 0.56
N ARG A 337 -8.13 3.37 0.83
CA ARG A 337 -9.01 3.39 2.00
C ARG A 337 -8.24 3.54 3.30
N ALA A 338 -7.21 2.73 3.51
CA ALA A 338 -6.39 2.78 4.72
C ALA A 338 -5.78 4.17 4.94
N ARG A 339 -5.28 4.83 3.88
CA ARG A 339 -4.75 6.20 3.97
C ARG A 339 -5.82 7.24 4.30
N LEU A 340 -7.02 7.12 3.72
CA LEU A 340 -8.11 8.05 4.00
C LEU A 340 -8.59 7.90 5.45
N VAL A 341 -8.82 6.67 5.90
CA VAL A 341 -9.20 6.39 7.29
C VAL A 341 -8.11 6.86 8.25
N ALA A 342 -6.83 6.60 7.96
CA ALA A 342 -5.72 7.11 8.77
C ALA A 342 -5.72 8.64 8.90
N ARG A 343 -6.04 9.36 7.80
CA ARG A 343 -6.17 10.82 7.81
C ARG A 343 -7.34 11.30 8.65
N GLU A 344 -8.48 10.61 8.58
CA GLU A 344 -9.64 10.91 9.40
C GLU A 344 -9.34 10.67 10.89
N ILE A 345 -8.61 9.59 11.22
CA ILE A 345 -8.14 9.33 12.59
C ILE A 345 -7.28 10.48 13.09
N ILE A 346 -6.20 10.86 12.39
CA ILE A 346 -5.32 11.92 12.88
C ILE A 346 -6.03 13.28 12.91
N ALA A 347 -6.96 13.54 12.00
CA ALA A 347 -7.75 14.77 11.98
C ALA A 347 -8.66 14.90 13.21
N ALA A 348 -9.07 13.80 13.84
CA ALA A 348 -9.88 13.79 15.04
C ALA A 348 -9.05 13.64 16.32
N HIS A 349 -7.97 12.85 16.27
CA HIS A 349 -7.24 12.41 17.46
C HIS A 349 -5.87 13.04 17.66
N GLY A 350 -5.36 13.78 16.67
CA GLY A 350 -3.99 14.26 16.67
C GLY A 350 -2.99 13.19 16.17
N PRO A 351 -1.73 13.58 15.90
CA PRO A 351 -0.74 12.71 15.30
C PRO A 351 0.15 11.95 16.31
N VAL A 352 -0.04 12.13 17.62
CA VAL A 352 0.72 11.45 18.68
C VAL A 352 -0.09 10.30 19.24
N LEU A 353 0.20 9.09 18.76
CA LEU A 353 -0.57 7.88 19.06
C LEU A 353 0.31 6.74 19.57
N VAL A 354 -0.25 5.89 20.42
CA VAL A 354 0.33 4.61 20.85
C VAL A 354 -0.57 3.47 20.44
N VAL A 355 -0.02 2.36 19.98
CA VAL A 355 -0.76 1.14 19.64
C VAL A 355 -0.12 -0.07 20.29
N GLU A 356 -0.91 -1.06 20.67
CA GLU A 356 -0.37 -2.34 21.13
C GLU A 356 0.47 -3.04 20.03
N ASP A 357 1.59 -3.64 20.44
CA ASP A 357 2.44 -4.44 19.58
C ASP A 357 1.86 -5.85 19.41
N CYS A 358 0.81 -5.93 18.60
CA CYS A 358 0.17 -7.18 18.26
C CYS A 358 0.91 -7.90 17.13
N ASP A 359 1.10 -9.22 17.25
CA ASP A 359 1.60 -10.06 16.16
C ASP A 359 0.49 -10.32 15.12
N ILE A 360 0.33 -9.34 14.23
CA ILE A 360 -0.60 -9.39 13.10
C ILE A 360 -0.28 -10.60 12.19
N ARG A 361 0.96 -11.09 12.12
CA ARG A 361 1.30 -12.27 11.29
C ARG A 361 0.64 -13.53 11.84
N THR A 362 0.68 -13.72 13.15
CA THR A 362 -0.03 -14.82 13.81
C THR A 362 -1.53 -14.73 13.59
N TRP A 363 -2.11 -13.52 13.65
CA TRP A 363 -3.53 -13.34 13.33
C TRP A 363 -3.88 -13.76 11.90
N TYR A 364 -3.05 -13.43 10.90
CA TYR A 364 -3.29 -13.87 9.52
C TYR A 364 -3.25 -15.39 9.34
N ARG A 365 -2.48 -16.11 10.16
CA ARG A 365 -2.45 -17.58 10.15
C ARG A 365 -3.74 -18.18 10.70
N LEU A 366 -4.30 -17.61 11.77
CA LEU A 366 -5.50 -18.10 12.44
C LEU A 366 -6.79 -17.62 11.75
N TRP A 367 -6.85 -16.35 11.34
CA TRP A 367 -8.06 -15.67 10.88
C TRP A 367 -7.91 -14.97 9.53
N GLY A 368 -6.98 -15.41 8.69
CA GLY A 368 -6.63 -14.74 7.42
C GLY A 368 -7.82 -14.44 6.50
N LYS A 369 -8.89 -15.26 6.52
CA LYS A 369 -10.12 -14.99 5.77
C LYS A 369 -10.81 -13.70 6.25
N ARG A 370 -10.98 -13.54 7.57
CA ARG A 370 -11.60 -12.36 8.20
C ARG A 370 -10.68 -11.14 8.10
N LEU A 371 -9.38 -11.30 8.37
CA LEU A 371 -8.41 -10.21 8.21
C LEU A 371 -8.24 -9.74 6.75
N SER A 372 -8.50 -10.60 5.76
CA SER A 372 -8.51 -10.18 4.37
C SER A 372 -9.63 -9.18 4.05
N GLN A 373 -10.62 -9.01 4.93
CA GLN A 373 -11.74 -8.08 4.81
C GLN A 373 -11.42 -6.75 5.51
N THR A 374 -10.89 -6.80 6.74
CA THR A 374 -10.63 -5.62 7.59
C THR A 374 -9.23 -5.02 7.38
N THR A 375 -8.23 -5.84 7.02
CA THR A 375 -6.85 -5.44 6.74
C THR A 375 -6.20 -4.49 7.77
N PRO A 376 -6.29 -4.78 9.08
CA PRO A 376 -5.87 -3.86 10.15
C PRO A 376 -4.39 -3.46 10.04
N GLY A 377 -3.49 -4.39 9.67
CA GLY A 377 -2.08 -4.06 9.48
C GLY A 377 -1.81 -3.02 8.39
N MET A 378 -2.66 -2.95 7.35
CA MET A 378 -2.54 -1.91 6.32
C MET A 378 -2.98 -0.54 6.85
N LEU A 379 -4.01 -0.51 7.70
CA LEU A 379 -4.47 0.69 8.37
C LEU A 379 -3.46 1.20 9.39
N ILE A 380 -2.93 0.33 10.26
CA ILE A 380 -1.86 0.68 11.22
C ILE A 380 -0.62 1.21 10.50
N SER A 381 -0.22 0.59 9.39
CA SER A 381 0.91 1.08 8.58
C SER A 381 0.62 2.45 7.95
N ALA A 382 -0.61 2.68 7.48
CA ALA A 382 -1.00 3.97 6.94
C ALA A 382 -1.08 5.04 8.05
N LEU A 383 -1.54 4.67 9.23
CA LEU A 383 -1.60 5.55 10.41
C LEU A 383 -0.21 6.00 10.83
N LYS A 384 0.75 5.07 10.92
CA LYS A 384 2.17 5.41 11.18
C LYS A 384 2.69 6.47 10.21
N VAL A 385 2.51 6.24 8.91
CA VAL A 385 2.97 7.16 7.87
C VAL A 385 2.28 8.52 7.96
N GLU A 386 0.98 8.57 8.27
CA GLU A 386 0.25 9.85 8.36
C GLU A 386 0.58 10.60 9.67
N CYS A 387 0.82 9.91 10.78
CA CYS A 387 1.35 10.50 12.03
C CYS A 387 2.72 11.15 11.80
N GLU A 388 3.67 10.40 11.24
CA GLU A 388 5.02 10.91 10.92
C GLU A 388 4.96 12.09 9.94
N ALA A 389 4.13 11.99 8.91
CA ALA A 389 3.98 13.06 7.92
C ALA A 389 3.28 14.32 8.44
N ALA A 390 2.64 14.23 9.62
CA ALA A 390 2.10 15.36 10.37
C ALA A 390 3.05 15.84 11.49
N GLY A 391 4.28 15.29 11.58
CA GLY A 391 5.24 15.66 12.63
C GLY A 391 5.01 14.97 13.98
N GLY A 392 4.06 14.04 14.08
CA GLY A 392 3.85 13.19 15.25
C GLY A 392 4.49 11.81 15.10
N ARG A 393 3.94 10.82 15.82
CA ARG A 393 4.45 9.45 15.84
C ARG A 393 3.36 8.44 16.18
N LEU A 394 3.50 7.22 15.68
CA LEU A 394 2.75 6.04 16.13
C LEU A 394 3.74 5.06 16.78
N VAL A 395 3.72 4.98 18.11
CA VAL A 395 4.62 4.13 18.90
C VAL A 395 3.95 2.78 19.21
N ARG A 396 4.74 1.72 19.34
CA ARG A 396 4.25 0.38 19.66
C ARG A 396 4.57 0.02 21.11
N ALA A 397 3.56 -0.39 21.87
CA ALA A 397 3.69 -0.81 23.27
C ALA A 397 3.52 -2.32 23.42
N SER A 398 4.41 -2.99 24.15
CA SER A 398 4.28 -4.44 24.40
C SER A 398 2.96 -4.76 25.11
N THR A 399 2.26 -5.77 24.58
CA THR A 399 1.02 -6.31 25.19
C THR A 399 1.29 -7.03 26.51
N TRP A 400 2.53 -7.49 26.74
CA TRP A 400 2.90 -8.24 27.94
C TRP A 400 3.20 -7.34 29.13
N SER A 401 3.94 -6.25 28.92
CA SER A 401 4.34 -5.33 30.00
C SER A 401 3.17 -4.44 30.44
N THR A 402 2.35 -4.01 29.48
CA THR A 402 1.24 -3.08 29.74
C THR A 402 -0.07 -3.79 30.10
N ALA A 403 -0.36 -4.94 29.48
CA ALA A 403 -1.60 -5.69 29.65
C ALA A 403 -2.86 -4.81 29.68
N LEU A 404 -2.99 -3.88 28.72
CA LEU A 404 -4.01 -2.81 28.75
C LEU A 404 -5.44 -3.36 28.83
N SER A 405 -5.69 -4.46 28.12
CA SER A 405 -6.99 -5.13 28.14
C SER A 405 -7.41 -5.68 29.51
N GLN A 406 -6.52 -5.72 30.50
CA GLN A 406 -6.75 -6.23 31.85
C GLN A 406 -6.70 -5.13 32.93
N HIS A 407 -6.46 -3.87 32.58
CA HIS A 407 -6.44 -2.76 33.54
C HIS A 407 -7.68 -1.86 33.40
N CYS A 408 -7.93 -1.06 34.42
CA CYS A 408 -8.83 0.09 34.42
C CYS A 408 -8.00 1.38 34.46
N LEU A 409 -8.58 2.52 34.04
CA LEU A 409 -7.93 3.83 34.18
C LEU A 409 -7.61 4.19 35.64
N CYS A 410 -8.34 3.63 36.62
CA CYS A 410 -8.06 3.86 38.04
C CYS A 410 -6.81 3.11 38.56
N GLY A 411 -6.21 2.24 37.74
CA GLY A 411 -5.07 1.38 38.07
C GLY A 411 -5.44 -0.06 38.44
N GLU A 412 -6.72 -0.33 38.77
CA GLU A 412 -7.17 -1.66 39.19
C GLU A 412 -7.06 -2.70 38.07
N ARG A 413 -6.68 -3.94 38.42
CA ARG A 413 -6.66 -5.05 37.48
C ARG A 413 -8.03 -5.71 37.41
N VAL A 414 -8.63 -5.68 36.22
CA VAL A 414 -9.93 -6.28 35.92
C VAL A 414 -9.71 -7.47 34.99
N ARG A 415 -9.69 -8.68 35.56
CA ARG A 415 -9.52 -9.93 34.80
C ARG A 415 -10.68 -10.10 33.82
N LYS A 416 -10.35 -10.25 32.54
CA LYS A 416 -11.29 -10.39 31.41
C LYS A 416 -10.79 -11.47 30.45
N SER A 417 -11.69 -12.34 30.01
CA SER A 417 -11.43 -13.24 28.90
C SER A 417 -11.51 -12.49 27.56
N LEU A 418 -11.05 -13.14 26.48
CA LEU A 418 -11.21 -12.58 25.13
C LEU A 418 -12.68 -12.42 24.71
N ARG A 419 -13.60 -13.18 25.31
CA ARG A 419 -15.04 -13.11 25.03
C ARG A 419 -15.71 -11.92 25.71
N ASP A 420 -15.13 -11.41 26.79
CA ASP A 420 -15.68 -10.27 27.52
C ASP A 420 -15.38 -9.00 26.73
N ARG A 421 -16.42 -8.41 26.13
CA ARG A 421 -16.32 -7.22 25.27
C ARG A 421 -16.61 -5.92 26.02
N GLU A 422 -17.07 -6.03 27.26
CA GLU A 422 -17.34 -4.92 28.17
C GLU A 422 -16.28 -4.88 29.27
N HIS A 423 -15.93 -3.67 29.68
CA HIS A 423 -15.17 -3.40 30.88
C HIS A 423 -16.12 -2.92 31.97
N LYS A 424 -16.02 -3.51 33.15
CA LYS A 424 -16.76 -3.12 34.36
C LYS A 424 -15.77 -3.17 35.52
N CYS A 425 -15.36 -2.01 36.02
CA CYS A 425 -14.43 -1.93 37.14
C CYS A 425 -15.20 -1.89 38.46
N THR A 426 -14.99 -2.86 39.34
CA THR A 426 -15.64 -2.91 40.66
C THR A 426 -15.05 -1.91 41.65
N ALA A 427 -13.80 -1.48 41.46
CA ALA A 427 -13.13 -0.54 42.36
C ALA A 427 -13.55 0.93 42.16
N CYS A 428 -13.80 1.35 40.91
CA CYS A 428 -14.13 2.74 40.60
C CYS A 428 -15.43 2.93 39.81
N GLY A 429 -16.18 1.84 39.53
CA GLY A 429 -17.45 1.89 38.83
C GLY A 429 -17.39 2.12 37.31
N LEU A 430 -16.20 2.33 36.72
CA LEU A 430 -16.06 2.66 35.30
C LEU A 430 -16.62 1.54 34.42
N THR A 431 -17.48 1.91 33.46
CA THR A 431 -18.02 1.00 32.45
C THR A 431 -17.73 1.50 31.04
N GLY A 432 -17.56 0.58 30.10
CA GLY A 432 -17.34 0.90 28.70
C GLY A 432 -17.01 -0.32 27.85
N LYS A 433 -16.80 -0.14 26.54
CA LYS A 433 -16.31 -1.21 25.66
C LYS A 433 -14.86 -1.51 26.00
N ARG A 434 -14.50 -2.79 26.09
CA ARG A 434 -13.13 -3.23 26.42
C ARG A 434 -12.08 -2.62 25.49
N ASP A 435 -12.37 -2.60 24.20
CA ASP A 435 -11.43 -2.11 23.18
C ASP A 435 -11.24 -0.58 23.29
N LEU A 436 -12.30 0.18 23.60
CA LEU A 436 -12.20 1.63 23.87
C LEU A 436 -11.44 1.92 25.17
N VAL A 437 -11.67 1.13 26.22
CA VAL A 437 -10.91 1.26 27.49
C VAL A 437 -9.42 0.96 27.26
N SER A 438 -9.11 -0.07 26.48
CA SER A 438 -7.72 -0.44 26.16
C SER A 438 -7.04 0.66 25.32
N ALA A 439 -7.76 1.22 24.34
CA ALA A 439 -7.30 2.37 23.56
C ALA A 439 -7.10 3.62 24.43
N ALA A 440 -7.98 3.89 25.40
CA ALA A 440 -7.81 4.99 26.33
C ALA A 440 -6.57 4.83 27.21
N LEU A 441 -6.34 3.63 27.75
CA LEU A 441 -5.15 3.30 28.54
C LEU A 441 -3.86 3.44 27.71
N ALA A 442 -3.88 3.06 26.43
CA ALA A 442 -2.73 3.21 25.54
C ALA A 442 -2.25 4.67 25.44
N ALA A 443 -3.12 5.67 25.57
CA ALA A 443 -2.74 7.09 25.56
C ALA A 443 -1.82 7.47 26.74
N PHE A 444 -1.84 6.70 27.83
CA PHE A 444 -1.06 6.92 29.05
C PHE A 444 0.11 5.93 29.18
N VAL A 445 0.46 5.22 28.11
CA VAL A 445 1.66 4.39 28.09
C VAL A 445 2.90 5.27 27.93
N ARG A 446 3.88 5.05 28.80
CA ARG A 446 5.20 5.66 28.78
C ARG A 446 6.24 4.61 28.40
N PHE A 447 7.42 5.08 28.02
CA PHE A 447 8.52 4.25 27.54
C PHE A 447 9.79 4.74 28.21
N THR A 448 10.62 3.80 28.70
CA THR A 448 12.02 4.11 29.01
C THR A 448 12.83 4.23 27.72
N ASP A 449 12.53 3.40 26.72
CA ASP A 449 13.05 3.48 25.36
C ASP A 449 11.89 3.37 24.35
N VAL A 450 11.69 4.41 23.54
CA VAL A 450 10.60 4.51 22.56
C VAL A 450 10.76 3.50 21.41
N ASP A 451 12.00 3.07 21.12
CA ASP A 451 12.30 2.11 20.06
C ASP A 451 12.24 0.65 20.53
N ASP A 452 12.16 0.40 21.84
CA ASP A 452 11.93 -0.92 22.44
C ASP A 452 10.53 -1.01 23.07
N PRO A 453 9.56 -1.67 22.38
CA PRO A 453 8.20 -1.86 22.89
C PRO A 453 8.12 -2.54 24.26
N THR A 454 9.13 -3.31 24.66
CA THR A 454 9.12 -4.06 25.93
C THR A 454 9.33 -3.17 27.15
N THR A 455 9.89 -1.97 26.96
CA THR A 455 10.06 -0.96 28.02
C THR A 455 8.80 -0.15 28.31
N ALA A 456 7.72 -0.43 27.57
CA ALA A 456 6.44 0.23 27.75
C ALA A 456 5.83 -0.08 29.13
N TYR A 457 5.39 0.94 29.85
CA TYR A 457 4.65 0.80 31.11
C TYR A 457 3.46 1.76 31.16
N LEU A 458 2.42 1.40 31.90
CA LEU A 458 1.23 2.23 32.06
C LEU A 458 1.46 3.25 33.19
N ASP A 459 1.29 4.54 32.90
CA ASP A 459 1.28 5.61 33.89
C ASP A 459 -0.12 5.67 34.54
N THR A 460 -0.28 4.91 35.62
CA THR A 460 -1.56 4.80 36.33
C THR A 460 -1.96 6.08 37.04
N ALA A 461 -1.01 6.93 37.41
CA ALA A 461 -1.29 8.24 38.00
C ALA A 461 -1.95 9.14 36.95
N MET A 462 -1.38 9.23 35.75
CA MET A 462 -1.97 10.02 34.66
C MET A 462 -3.29 9.45 34.17
N SER A 463 -3.42 8.12 34.03
CA SER A 463 -4.70 7.52 33.62
C SER A 463 -5.80 7.77 34.64
N ARG A 464 -5.48 7.69 35.95
CA ARG A 464 -6.43 7.97 37.03
C ARG A 464 -6.79 9.45 37.07
N HIS A 465 -5.82 10.34 36.86
CA HIS A 465 -6.08 11.77 36.76
C HIS A 465 -7.05 12.07 35.61
N ALA A 466 -6.80 11.54 34.42
CA ALA A 466 -7.71 11.72 33.28
C ALA A 466 -9.12 11.20 33.56
N GLN A 467 -9.24 10.06 34.26
CA GLN A 467 -10.54 9.53 34.67
C GLN A 467 -11.30 10.50 35.59
N ILE A 468 -10.62 11.07 36.59
CA ILE A 468 -11.23 12.00 37.53
C ILE A 468 -11.61 13.30 36.82
N THR A 469 -10.71 13.85 36.00
CA THR A 469 -10.91 15.14 35.33
C THR A 469 -12.08 15.09 34.35
N TYR A 470 -12.20 14.01 33.56
CA TYR A 470 -13.21 13.95 32.49
C TYR A 470 -14.50 13.23 32.90
N ALA A 471 -14.48 12.41 33.96
CA ALA A 471 -15.63 11.74 34.57
C ALA A 471 -16.68 11.27 33.53
N GLN A 472 -17.83 11.94 33.47
CA GLN A 472 -18.95 11.60 32.56
C GLN A 472 -18.57 11.67 31.07
N ALA A 473 -17.75 12.64 30.66
CA ALA A 473 -17.32 12.75 29.26
C ALA A 473 -16.42 11.58 28.84
N LEU A 474 -15.65 11.02 29.79
CA LEU A 474 -14.90 9.79 29.55
C LEU A 474 -15.83 8.59 29.39
N GLU A 475 -16.83 8.43 30.25
CA GLU A 475 -17.80 7.33 30.12
C GLU A 475 -18.54 7.35 28.78
N GLU A 476 -18.94 8.53 28.31
CA GLU A 476 -19.55 8.69 26.99
C GLU A 476 -18.59 8.22 25.88
N ALA A 477 -17.33 8.69 25.91
CA ALA A 477 -16.31 8.30 24.94
C ALA A 477 -15.97 6.81 24.98
N LEU A 478 -16.16 6.13 26.12
CA LEU A 478 -15.88 4.71 26.28
C LEU A 478 -17.09 3.81 25.97
N ARG A 479 -18.30 4.36 25.90
CA ARG A 479 -19.53 3.62 25.58
C ARG A 479 -19.69 3.47 24.07
N GLU A 480 -19.41 4.52 23.30
CA GLU A 480 -19.52 4.52 21.84
C GLU A 480 -18.57 5.52 21.17
N SER A 481 -18.51 5.47 19.84
CA SER A 481 -17.73 6.40 19.00
C SER A 481 -18.33 7.80 19.09
N THR A 482 -17.57 8.78 19.61
CA THR A 482 -17.99 10.19 19.66
C THR A 482 -17.67 10.96 18.39
N THR A 483 -16.89 10.37 17.47
CA THR A 483 -16.71 10.88 16.12
C THR A 483 -17.61 10.17 15.11
N PRO A 484 -17.99 10.85 14.01
CA PRO A 484 -18.64 10.18 12.89
C PRO A 484 -17.74 9.08 12.33
N SER A 485 -18.30 7.88 12.13
CA SER A 485 -17.56 6.80 11.48
C SER A 485 -17.06 7.23 10.09
N PRO A 486 -15.85 6.77 9.68
CA PRO A 486 -15.33 6.99 8.34
C PRO A 486 -16.38 6.76 7.28
N LYS A 487 -16.57 7.75 6.39
CA LYS A 487 -17.56 7.60 5.30
C LYS A 487 -17.18 6.38 4.47
N PRO A 488 -18.13 5.47 4.17
CA PRO A 488 -17.82 4.34 3.31
C PRO A 488 -17.37 4.90 1.97
N LEU A 489 -16.18 4.48 1.53
CA LEU A 489 -15.73 4.82 0.20
C LEU A 489 -16.77 4.33 -0.78
N ARG A 490 -17.38 5.26 -1.54
CA ARG A 490 -18.12 4.89 -2.74
C ARG A 490 -17.18 4.00 -3.56
N ARG A 491 -17.77 2.96 -4.19
CA ARG A 491 -17.05 2.02 -5.05
C ARG A 491 -15.95 2.75 -5.83
N PRO A 492 -14.87 2.07 -6.25
CA PRO A 492 -14.28 2.49 -7.52
C PRO A 492 -15.45 2.48 -8.50
N GLY A 493 -15.99 3.66 -8.80
CA GLY A 493 -16.82 3.86 -9.96
C GLY A 493 -16.04 3.18 -11.08
N ARG A 494 -16.75 2.60 -12.04
CA ARG A 494 -16.09 2.39 -13.32
C ARG A 494 -15.49 3.75 -13.64
N VAL A 495 -14.16 3.89 -13.51
CA VAL A 495 -13.43 4.96 -14.19
C VAL A 495 -14.03 4.88 -15.57
N ALA A 496 -14.70 5.94 -16.00
CA ALA A 496 -15.42 5.96 -17.25
C ALA A 496 -14.41 5.59 -18.34
N VAL A 497 -14.36 4.31 -18.69
CA VAL A 497 -13.79 3.88 -19.95
C VAL A 497 -14.81 4.43 -20.92
N PRO A 498 -14.43 5.37 -21.82
CA PRO A 498 -15.34 5.85 -22.84
C PRO A 498 -16.01 4.63 -23.46
N ARG A 499 -17.35 4.65 -23.55
CA ARG A 499 -18.16 3.61 -24.17
C ARG A 499 -17.44 3.15 -25.43
N GLN A 500 -16.91 1.92 -25.40
CA GLN A 500 -16.25 1.33 -26.55
C GLN A 500 -17.34 1.02 -27.57
N GLN A 501 -17.65 1.99 -28.44
CA GLN A 501 -18.33 1.68 -29.69
C GLN A 501 -17.34 0.86 -30.51
N ARG A 502 -17.71 -0.41 -30.68
CA ARG A 502 -17.00 -1.39 -31.48
C ARG A 502 -17.27 -1.03 -32.95
N ARG A 503 -16.40 -0.23 -33.58
CA ARG A 503 -16.26 -0.28 -35.05
C ARG A 503 -15.13 -1.23 -35.37
N GLU A 504 -15.51 -2.31 -36.00
CA GLU A 504 -14.66 -3.41 -36.41
C GLU A 504 -13.87 -2.97 -37.65
N THR A 505 -12.54 -3.04 -37.56
CA THR A 505 -11.70 -3.28 -38.74
C THR A 505 -10.40 -3.95 -38.24
N PRO A 506 -10.04 -5.14 -38.74
CA PRO A 506 -8.85 -5.85 -38.27
C PRO A 506 -7.59 -5.32 -38.95
N ALA A 507 -6.65 -4.79 -38.17
CA ALA A 507 -5.28 -4.55 -38.64
C ALA A 507 -4.48 -5.88 -38.63
N PRO A 508 -3.54 -6.08 -39.57
CA PRO A 508 -2.83 -7.34 -39.76
C PRO A 508 -1.93 -7.67 -38.57
N ARG A 509 -1.97 -8.95 -38.17
CA ARG A 509 -1.21 -9.50 -37.06
C ARG A 509 0.20 -9.87 -37.52
N THR A 510 1.17 -9.00 -37.32
CA THR A 510 2.60 -9.34 -37.44
C THR A 510 3.28 -9.22 -36.07
N ALA A 511 3.10 -10.25 -35.25
CA ALA A 511 3.98 -10.51 -34.11
C ALA A 511 3.92 -12.00 -33.77
N GLY A 512 4.96 -12.74 -34.16
CA GLY A 512 5.11 -14.17 -33.86
C GLY A 512 4.98 -14.44 -32.36
N GLN A 513 4.09 -15.36 -31.99
CA GLN A 513 3.96 -15.86 -30.64
C GLN A 513 5.23 -16.64 -30.26
N ARG A 514 6.19 -15.98 -29.62
CA ARG A 514 7.21 -16.72 -28.86
C ARG A 514 6.58 -17.25 -27.57
N HIS A 515 6.51 -18.57 -27.46
CA HIS A 515 6.27 -19.27 -26.20
C HIS A 515 7.45 -19.00 -25.25
N ARG A 516 7.29 -18.07 -24.31
CA ARG A 516 8.25 -17.90 -23.21
C ARG A 516 7.58 -18.30 -21.89
N ALA A 517 8.29 -19.11 -21.12
CA ALA A 517 7.89 -19.54 -19.79
C ALA A 517 7.70 -18.32 -18.87
N THR A 518 6.66 -18.36 -18.04
CA THR A 518 6.38 -17.36 -17.01
C THR A 518 7.48 -17.43 -15.94
N PRO A 519 8.28 -16.38 -15.70
CA PRO A 519 9.13 -16.32 -14.53
C PRO A 519 8.32 -15.64 -13.42
N ASP A 520 7.55 -16.44 -12.68
CA ASP A 520 7.09 -16.11 -11.31
C ASP A 520 6.32 -17.31 -10.75
N GLU A 521 7.05 -18.37 -10.43
CA GLU A 521 6.61 -19.41 -9.51
C GLU A 521 7.75 -19.67 -8.54
N SER A 522 7.62 -19.12 -7.32
CA SER A 522 8.32 -19.46 -6.07
C SER A 522 9.77 -19.96 -6.19
N ARG A 523 10.73 -19.11 -5.82
CA ARG A 523 12.09 -19.54 -5.44
C ARG A 523 11.98 -20.68 -4.41
N SER A 524 12.63 -21.78 -4.70
CA SER A 524 12.88 -22.87 -3.76
C SER A 524 13.65 -22.33 -2.56
N ARG A 525 13.13 -22.53 -1.35
CA ARG A 525 13.92 -22.38 -0.12
C ARG A 525 14.88 -23.57 -0.04
N GLY A 526 16.18 -23.30 -0.15
CA GLY A 526 17.21 -24.12 0.47
C GLY A 526 17.21 -23.88 1.98
N HIS A 527 17.42 -24.96 2.73
CA HIS A 527 17.75 -25.04 4.16
C HIS A 527 16.80 -24.36 5.17
N ALA A 528 15.83 -25.14 5.66
CA ALA A 528 15.33 -25.06 7.04
C ALA A 528 14.85 -26.48 7.44
N GLY A 529 15.19 -26.90 8.66
CA GLY A 529 15.20 -28.28 9.14
C GLY A 529 13.91 -29.10 9.01
N LYS A 530 14.07 -30.42 9.18
CA LYS A 530 13.04 -31.46 9.07
C LYS A 530 11.74 -31.07 9.81
N PRO A 531 10.57 -31.10 9.15
CA PRO A 531 9.29 -31.00 9.85
C PRO A 531 8.99 -32.33 10.56
N GLY A 532 8.72 -32.28 11.86
CA GLY A 532 8.20 -33.41 12.63
C GLY A 532 6.79 -33.86 12.17
N PRO A 533 6.32 -35.03 12.63
CA PRO A 533 5.09 -35.65 12.15
C PRO A 533 3.87 -34.77 12.45
N ARG A 534 3.07 -34.51 11.42
CA ARG A 534 1.78 -33.81 11.52
C ARG A 534 0.74 -34.75 12.10
N THR A 535 0.20 -34.42 13.27
CA THR A 535 -1.03 -35.03 13.77
C THR A 535 -2.20 -34.66 12.86
N ALA A 536 -3.01 -35.68 12.52
CA ALA A 536 -4.16 -35.56 11.65
C ALA A 536 -5.22 -34.64 12.26
N CYS A 537 -5.62 -33.61 11.52
CA CYS A 537 -6.73 -32.73 11.91
C CYS A 537 -8.04 -33.41 11.49
N SER A 538 -8.82 -33.84 12.49
CA SER A 538 -10.15 -34.42 12.32
C SER A 538 -11.15 -33.38 11.74
N PRO A 539 -12.09 -33.79 10.87
CA PRO A 539 -13.02 -32.87 10.23
C PRO A 539 -14.35 -32.82 11.00
N GLN A 540 -14.35 -32.26 12.20
CA GLN A 540 -15.59 -31.88 12.89
C GLN A 540 -15.35 -30.58 13.66
N LEU A 541 -16.02 -29.52 13.19
CA LEU A 541 -16.61 -28.42 13.97
C LEU A 541 -17.08 -27.35 12.98
N THR A 542 -18.19 -27.67 12.30
CA THR A 542 -19.20 -26.70 11.93
C THR A 542 -19.88 -26.24 13.21
N LEU A 543 -19.83 -24.93 13.52
CA LEU A 543 -20.88 -24.09 14.11
C LEU A 543 -20.25 -22.79 14.68
N TRP A 544 -20.87 -21.66 14.30
CA TRP A 544 -20.69 -20.25 14.73
C TRP A 544 -19.56 -19.43 14.09
#